data_AF-A0A1I1H4A7-F1
#
_entry.id   AF-A0A1I1H4A7-F1
#
_cell.length_a   1.000
_cell.length_b   1.000
_cell.length_c   1.000
_cell.angle_alpha   90.00
_cell.angle_beta   90.00
_cell.angle_gamma   90.00
#
_symmetry.space_group_name_H-M   'P 1'
#
loop_
_entity.id
_entity.type
_entity.pdbx_description
1 polymer ?
#
loop_
_entity_poly.entity_id
_entity_poly.type
_entity_poly.pdbx_seq_one_letter_code
_entity_poly.pdbx_strand_id
1 'polypeptide(L)'
;MYLAKVVGVIVATTKNEALVGKKILIVQPLNTDYNPIGNSEVAIDSVGAGTGEIVLVSTGSSARQVFDEEKNPIDRAIVAIVDNIEVNN
;
A
#
# COMPACT_ATOMS: atom_id res chain seq x y z
N MET A 1 6.60 -7.47 4.35
CA MET A 1 5.51 -7.09 3.43
C MET A 1 4.31 -7.97 3.70
N TYR A 2 3.11 -7.59 3.27
CA TYR A 2 1.91 -8.43 3.32
C TYR A 2 1.03 -8.22 2.08
N LEU A 3 0.16 -9.19 1.80
CA LEU A 3 -0.79 -9.14 0.69
C LEU A 3 -2.00 -8.29 1.05
N ALA A 4 -2.44 -7.41 0.14
CA ALA A 4 -3.63 -6.60 0.35
C ALA A 4 -4.39 -6.35 -0.95
N LYS A 5 -5.65 -5.92 -0.83
CA LYS A 5 -6.45 -5.39 -1.95
C LYS A 5 -6.65 -3.90 -1.80
N VAL A 6 -6.51 -3.13 -2.88
CA VAL A 6 -6.90 -1.71 -2.88
C VAL A 6 -8.43 -1.62 -2.86
N VAL A 7 -8.99 -1.02 -1.81
CA VAL A 7 -10.44 -0.92 -1.60
C VAL A 7 -10.96 0.51 -1.61
N GLY A 8 -10.09 1.51 -1.65
CA GLY A 8 -10.52 2.91 -1.70
C GLY A 8 -9.38 3.89 -1.90
N VAL A 9 -9.75 5.16 -2.07
CA VAL A 9 -8.83 6.28 -2.28
C VAL A 9 -9.08 7.32 -1.20
N ILE A 10 -8.02 7.91 -0.67
CA ILE A 10 -8.09 9.04 0.26
C ILE A 10 -7.64 10.32 -0.45
N VAL A 11 -8.43 11.37 -0.31
CA VAL A 11 -8.05 12.72 -0.72
C VAL A 11 -7.86 13.58 0.52
N ALA A 12 -6.66 14.16 0.64
CA ALA A 12 -6.31 15.10 1.70
C ALA A 12 -5.67 16.36 1.09
N THR A 13 -6.27 17.52 1.32
CA THR A 13 -5.76 18.82 0.87
C THR A 13 -4.74 19.40 1.85
N THR A 14 -4.97 19.21 3.15
CA THR A 14 -4.05 19.59 4.23
C THR A 14 -3.29 18.36 4.71
N LYS A 15 -1.97 18.34 4.54
CA LYS A 15 -1.09 17.21 4.87
C LYS A 15 0.37 17.65 4.97
N ASN A 16 1.24 16.78 5.48
CA ASN A 16 2.68 17.00 5.46
C ASN A 16 3.18 17.21 4.01
N GLU A 17 4.12 18.13 3.81
CA GLU A 17 4.65 18.47 2.47
C GLU A 17 5.23 17.26 1.74
N ALA A 18 5.86 16.32 2.46
CA ALA A 18 6.38 15.08 1.90
C ALA A 18 5.28 14.11 1.41
N LEU A 19 3.98 14.43 1.59
CA LEU A 19 2.86 13.65 1.03
C LEU A 19 2.18 14.37 -0.16
N VAL A 20 2.68 15.53 -0.55
CA VAL A 20 2.19 16.24 -1.75
C VAL A 20 2.54 15.44 -3.00
N GLY A 21 1.58 15.32 -3.92
CA GLY A 21 1.73 14.54 -5.16
C GLY A 21 1.66 13.02 -4.97
N LYS A 22 1.73 12.51 -3.74
CA LYS A 22 1.63 11.07 -3.47
C LYS A 22 0.17 10.62 -3.37
N LYS A 23 -0.13 9.46 -3.94
CA LYS A 23 -1.46 8.86 -3.95
C LYS A 23 -1.67 8.04 -2.68
N ILE A 24 -2.78 8.29 -1.99
CA ILE A 24 -3.10 7.67 -0.69
C ILE A 24 -4.25 6.71 -0.91
N LEU A 25 -4.03 5.43 -0.60
CA LEU A 25 -4.98 4.36 -0.85
C LEU A 25 -5.38 3.65 0.45
N ILE A 26 -6.64 3.20 0.50
CA ILE A 26 -7.12 2.29 1.52
C ILE A 26 -6.88 0.86 1.01
N VAL A 27 -6.19 0.06 1.80
CA VAL A 27 -5.88 -1.33 1.49
C VAL A 27 -6.49 -2.25 2.54
N GLN A 28 -7.06 -3.37 2.11
CA GLN A 28 -7.56 -4.43 2.97
C GLN A 28 -6.54 -5.58 2.96
N PRO A 29 -5.88 -5.89 4.08
CA PRO A 29 -5.00 -7.06 4.15
C PRO A 29 -5.76 -8.35 3.83
N LEU A 30 -5.08 -9.27 3.15
CA LEU A 30 -5.61 -10.56 2.69
C LEU A 30 -4.74 -11.72 3.18
N ASN A 31 -5.35 -12.88 3.37
CA ASN A 31 -4.62 -14.15 3.43
C ASN A 31 -4.30 -14.67 2.01
N THR A 32 -3.64 -15.83 1.92
CA THR A 32 -3.26 -16.46 0.64
C THR A 32 -4.45 -16.94 -0.20
N ASP A 33 -5.63 -17.10 0.41
CA ASP A 33 -6.88 -17.47 -0.27
C ASP A 33 -7.67 -16.24 -0.74
N TYR A 34 -7.05 -15.05 -0.73
CA TYR A 34 -7.65 -13.75 -1.01
C TYR A 34 -8.79 -13.35 -0.07
N ASN A 35 -8.92 -13.98 1.10
CA ASN A 35 -9.90 -13.61 2.10
C ASN A 35 -9.38 -12.43 2.94
N PRO A 36 -10.23 -11.40 3.19
CA PRO A 36 -9.87 -10.29 4.07
C PRO A 36 -9.49 -10.76 5.47
N ILE A 37 -8.42 -10.18 6.00
CA ILE A 37 -7.99 -10.39 7.38
C ILE A 37 -7.67 -9.04 8.04
N GLY A 38 -7.94 -8.94 9.35
CA GLY A 38 -7.69 -7.72 10.11
C GLY A 38 -8.48 -6.50 9.61
N ASN A 39 -8.03 -5.32 10.01
CA ASN A 39 -8.65 -4.04 9.64
C ASN A 39 -8.03 -3.49 8.36
N SER A 40 -8.81 -2.69 7.62
CA SER A 40 -8.26 -1.91 6.52
C SER A 40 -7.22 -0.91 7.02
N GLU A 41 -6.20 -0.66 6.20
CA GLU A 41 -5.09 0.22 6.50
C GLU A 41 -4.93 1.28 5.39
N VAL A 42 -4.11 2.29 5.65
CA VAL A 42 -3.77 3.32 4.68
C VAL A 42 -2.34 3.07 4.20
N ALA A 43 -2.13 3.09 2.88
CA ALA A 43 -0.82 2.94 2.27
C ALA A 43 -0.61 4.01 1.19
N ILE A 44 0.64 4.45 1.05
CA ILE A 44 1.04 5.35 -0.04
C ILE A 44 1.39 4.53 -1.27
N ASP A 45 0.80 4.87 -2.41
CA ASP A 45 1.04 4.20 -3.68
C ASP A 45 2.28 4.77 -4.39
N SER A 46 3.25 3.90 -4.67
CA SER A 46 4.46 4.23 -5.42
C SER A 46 4.52 3.61 -6.82
N VAL A 47 3.57 2.72 -7.14
CA VAL A 47 3.61 1.87 -8.33
C VAL A 47 2.46 2.15 -9.31
N GLY A 48 1.42 2.86 -8.87
CA GLY A 48 0.28 3.22 -9.71
C GLY A 48 -0.92 2.28 -9.57
N ALA A 49 -1.09 1.63 -8.41
CA ALA A 49 -2.14 0.63 -8.19
C ALA A 49 -3.57 1.19 -8.28
N GLY A 50 -4.44 0.52 -9.02
CA GLY A 50 -5.87 0.81 -9.15
C GLY A 50 -6.74 0.20 -8.04
N THR A 51 -7.96 0.69 -7.88
CA THR A 51 -8.96 0.06 -7.01
C THR A 51 -9.30 -1.34 -7.52
N GLY A 52 -9.32 -2.31 -6.61
CA GLY A 52 -9.58 -3.72 -6.93
C GLY A 52 -8.32 -4.55 -7.14
N GLU A 53 -7.18 -3.93 -7.40
CA GLU A 53 -5.91 -4.64 -7.58
C GLU A 53 -5.41 -5.25 -6.26
N ILE A 54 -4.73 -6.39 -6.40
CA ILE A 54 -4.00 -7.04 -5.33
C ILE A 54 -2.57 -6.51 -5.33
N VAL A 55 -2.06 -6.20 -4.15
CA VAL A 55 -0.78 -5.49 -3.98
C VAL A 55 0.03 -6.06 -2.84
N LEU A 56 1.35 -5.82 -2.86
CA LEU A 56 2.22 -6.02 -1.71
C LEU A 56 2.49 -4.68 -1.01
N VAL A 57 2.27 -4.68 0.31
CA VAL A 57 2.49 -3.52 1.16
C VAL A 57 3.73 -3.74 2.02
N SER A 58 4.69 -2.83 1.92
CA SER A 58 5.85 -2.71 2.82
C SER A 58 5.48 -1.86 4.03
N THR A 59 6.06 -2.15 5.19
CA THR A 59 5.74 -1.49 6.46
C THR A 59 6.98 -0.94 7.16
N GLY A 60 6.77 -0.01 8.10
CA GLY A 60 7.81 0.52 8.98
C GLY A 60 8.88 1.31 8.22
N SER A 61 10.15 1.12 8.58
CA SER A 61 11.28 1.84 7.97
C SER A 61 11.48 1.53 6.49
N SER A 62 11.17 0.31 6.06
CA SER A 62 11.26 -0.07 4.64
C SER A 62 10.27 0.70 3.77
N ALA A 63 9.10 1.08 4.29
CA ALA A 63 8.15 1.92 3.57
C ALA A 63 8.70 3.33 3.29
N ARG A 64 9.56 3.86 4.18
CA ARG A 64 10.19 5.18 3.99
C ARG A 64 11.18 5.21 2.85
N GLN A 65 11.80 4.08 2.53
CA GLN A 65 12.81 4.00 1.46
C GLN A 65 12.21 3.95 0.05
N VAL A 66 10.88 3.78 -0.05
CA VAL A 66 10.18 3.67 -1.35
C VAL A 66 10.21 5.00 -2.11
N PHE A 67 10.23 6.11 -1.39
CA PHE A 67 10.38 7.43 -1.95
C PHE A 67 11.79 7.92 -1.59
N ASP A 68 12.52 8.44 -2.58
CA ASP A 68 13.92 8.92 -2.45
C ASP A 68 13.99 10.24 -1.65
N GLU A 69 13.44 10.21 -0.45
CA GLU A 69 13.24 11.35 0.45
C GLU A 69 13.69 10.95 1.85
N GLU A 70 14.70 11.64 2.37
CA GLU A 70 15.38 11.30 3.63
C GLU A 70 14.43 11.31 4.84
N LYS A 71 13.33 12.08 4.77
CA LYS A 71 12.36 12.26 5.87
C LYS A 71 10.92 12.34 5.36
N ASN A 72 10.33 11.19 5.02
CA ASN A 72 8.89 11.10 4.76
C ASN A 72 8.15 10.40 5.93
N PRO A 73 6.94 10.85 6.31
CA PRO A 73 6.16 10.27 7.41
C PRO A 73 5.34 9.05 6.94
N ILE A 74 5.97 8.12 6.21
CA ILE A 74 5.28 6.98 5.61
C ILE A 74 5.66 5.71 6.38
N ASP A 75 4.65 5.01 6.89
CA ASP A 75 4.84 3.73 7.58
C ASP A 75 4.29 2.54 6.78
N ARG A 76 3.59 2.80 5.66
CA ARG A 76 3.04 1.82 4.74
C ARG A 76 3.11 2.32 3.31
N ALA A 77 3.68 1.50 2.44
CA ALA A 77 3.81 1.80 1.02
C ALA A 77 3.47 0.58 0.17
N ILE A 78 2.69 0.80 -0.88
CA ILE A 78 2.48 -0.21 -1.92
C ILE A 78 3.73 -0.24 -2.78
N VAL A 79 4.36 -1.42 -2.85
CA VAL A 79 5.64 -1.63 -3.54
C VAL A 79 5.55 -2.56 -4.74
N ALA A 80 4.41 -3.25 -4.93
CA ALA A 80 4.16 -4.07 -6.10
C ALA A 80 2.65 -4.28 -6.31
N ILE A 81 2.25 -4.43 -7.58
CA ILE A 81 0.97 -5.00 -7.99
C ILE A 81 1.21 -6.50 -8.23
N VAL A 82 0.27 -7.33 -7.78
CA VAL A 82 0.41 -8.79 -7.80
C VAL A 82 -0.29 -9.35 -9.03
N ASP A 83 0.47 -9.96 -9.93
CA ASP A 83 -0.05 -10.63 -11.12
C ASP A 83 -0.57 -12.04 -10.83
N ASN A 84 0.14 -12.80 -9.97
CA ASN A 84 -0.23 -14.17 -9.61
C ASN A 84 0.33 -14.56 -8.23
N ILE A 85 -0.35 -15.49 -7.55
CA ILE A 85 0.09 -16.11 -6.31
C ILE A 85 -0.02 -17.62 -6.46
N GLU A 86 1.07 -18.33 -6.20
CA GLU A 86 1.12 -19.79 -6.17
C GLU A 86 1.41 -20.25 -4.75
N VAL A 87 0.51 -21.05 -4.17
CA VAL A 87 0.65 -21.60 -2.82
C VAL A 87 0.35 -23.10 -2.87
N ASN A 88 1.38 -23.91 -2.59
CA ASN A 88 1.35 -25.39 -2.57
C ASN A 88 0.78 -26.03 -3.84
N ASN A 89 1.71 -26.40 -4.73
CA ASN A 89 1.49 -27.33 -5.86
C ASN A 89 0.76 -28.62 -5.45
#